data_AF-A0A831K972-F1
#
_entry.id   AF-A0A831K972-F1
#
_cell.length_a   1.000
_cell.length_b   1.000
_cell.length_c   1.000
_cell.angle_alpha   90.00
_cell.angle_beta   90.00
_cell.angle_gamma   90.00
#
_symmetry.space_group_name_H-M   'P 1'
#
loop_
_entity.id
_entity.type
_entity.pdbx_description
1 polymer ?
#
loop_
_entity_poly.entity_id
_entity_poly.type
_entity_poly.pdbx_seq_one_letter_code
_entity_poly.pdbx_strand_id
1 'polypeptide(L)'
;MKSVDEQIALIARGTVDLISREDLEKKLTRSRETGKPLRIKAGFDPTAPDLHLGHTVLLQKLRHFQQLGHRVYFLIGDFTGLIGDPTGKSDTRPRLTREDVEKNAETYKEQVFKILDPLKTEVVFNSAWLGELSSSEMIRLASRLTVARMLEREDFKQRFENNRPISIHEFLYPLIQGYDS
;
A
#
# COMPACT_ATOMS: atom_id res chain seq x y z
N MET A 1 1.63 -3.83 -28.99
CA MET A 1 1.16 -3.71 -27.59
C MET A 1 0.44 -5.01 -27.25
N LYS A 2 0.75 -5.64 -26.11
CA LYS A 2 0.15 -6.94 -25.72
C LYS A 2 -1.38 -6.87 -25.65
N SER A 3 -2.06 -7.96 -25.99
CA SER A 3 -3.52 -8.07 -25.84
C SER A 3 -3.93 -7.94 -24.37
N VAL A 4 -5.21 -7.66 -24.08
CA VAL A 4 -5.67 -7.57 -22.68
C VAL A 4 -5.47 -8.91 -21.96
N ASP A 5 -5.74 -10.03 -22.63
CA ASP A 5 -5.51 -11.37 -22.08
C ASP A 5 -4.03 -11.65 -21.79
N GLU A 6 -3.12 -11.26 -22.68
CA GLU A 6 -1.68 -11.41 -22.47
C GLU A 6 -1.18 -10.55 -21.29
N GLN A 7 -1.76 -9.37 -21.11
CA GLN A 7 -1.46 -8.50 -19.97
C GLN A 7 -1.95 -9.13 -18.66
N ILE A 8 -3.20 -9.61 -18.64
CA ILE A 8 -3.76 -10.30 -17.47
C ILE A 8 -2.94 -11.55 -17.14
N ALA A 9 -2.55 -12.36 -18.13
CA ALA A 9 -1.75 -13.55 -17.89
C ALA A 9 -0.40 -13.22 -17.23
N LEU A 10 0.27 -12.15 -17.66
CA LEU A 10 1.51 -11.69 -17.04
C LEU A 10 1.30 -11.13 -15.61
N ILE A 11 0.21 -10.39 -15.41
CA ILE A 11 -0.15 -9.81 -14.11
C ILE A 11 -0.56 -10.91 -13.12
N ALA A 12 -1.29 -11.94 -13.54
CA ALA A 12 -1.75 -13.04 -12.68
C ALA A 12 -0.64 -14.07 -12.37
N ARG A 13 0.41 -14.16 -13.20
CA ARG A 13 1.50 -15.12 -12.96
C ARG A 13 2.19 -14.88 -11.62
N GLY A 14 2.14 -15.84 -10.70
CA GLY A 14 2.80 -15.76 -9.40
C GLY A 14 2.12 -14.84 -8.38
N THR A 15 0.88 -14.40 -8.64
CA THR A 15 0.03 -13.79 -7.60
C THR A 15 -0.68 -14.87 -6.81
N VAL A 16 -0.79 -14.70 -5.50
CA VAL A 16 -1.58 -15.61 -4.64
C VAL A 16 -3.07 -15.48 -4.97
N ASP A 17 -3.54 -14.25 -5.16
CA ASP A 17 -4.94 -13.96 -5.43
C ASP A 17 -5.10 -12.74 -6.34
N LEU A 18 -6.24 -12.68 -7.03
CA LEU A 18 -6.67 -11.60 -7.90
C LEU A 18 -8.16 -11.36 -7.67
N ILE A 19 -8.48 -10.36 -6.83
CA ILE A 19 -9.82 -10.13 -6.27
C ILE A 19 -10.92 -10.00 -7.33
N SER A 20 -10.66 -9.28 -8.43
CA SER A 20 -11.62 -9.12 -9.52
C SER A 20 -10.91 -9.10 -10.88
N ARG A 21 -10.96 -10.24 -11.58
CA ARG A 21 -10.43 -10.37 -12.94
C ARG A 21 -11.16 -9.48 -13.92
N GLU A 22 -12.48 -9.41 -13.76
CA GLU A 22 -13.35 -8.57 -14.58
C GLU A 22 -13.01 -7.08 -14.46
N ASP A 23 -12.78 -6.57 -13.25
CA ASP A 23 -12.43 -5.16 -13.08
C ASP A 23 -11.03 -4.84 -13.62
N LEU A 24 -10.09 -5.78 -13.49
CA LEU A 24 -8.77 -5.63 -14.11
C LEU A 24 -8.89 -5.58 -15.64
N GLU A 25 -9.67 -6.48 -16.23
CA GLU A 25 -9.92 -6.51 -17.67
C GLU A 25 -10.53 -5.19 -18.15
N LYS A 26 -11.60 -4.71 -17.51
CA LYS A 26 -12.21 -3.41 -17.82
C LYS A 26 -11.21 -2.25 -17.74
N LYS A 27 -10.36 -2.23 -16.71
CA LYS A 27 -9.32 -1.21 -16.53
C LYS A 27 -8.26 -1.27 -17.64
N LEU A 28 -7.80 -2.45 -18.02
CA LEU A 28 -6.80 -2.64 -19.07
C LEU A 28 -7.37 -2.31 -20.46
N THR A 29 -8.60 -2.72 -20.75
CA THR A 29 -9.31 -2.36 -21.99
C THR A 29 -9.42 -0.85 -22.11
N ARG A 30 -9.94 -0.17 -21.09
CA ARG A 30 -10.00 1.30 -21.04
C ARG A 30 -8.63 1.95 -21.22
N SER A 31 -7.60 1.40 -20.58
CA SER A 31 -6.23 1.92 -20.68
C SER A 31 -5.71 1.86 -22.11
N ARG A 32 -5.98 0.76 -22.83
CA ARG A 32 -5.61 0.60 -24.25
C ARG A 32 -6.39 1.53 -25.17
N GLU A 33 -7.71 1.63 -24.98
CA GLU A 33 -8.59 2.46 -25.82
C GLU A 33 -8.27 3.96 -25.68
N THR A 34 -8.00 4.40 -24.45
CA THR A 34 -7.78 5.83 -24.15
C THR A 34 -6.31 6.24 -24.18
N GLY A 35 -5.39 5.28 -24.25
CA GLY A 35 -3.96 5.51 -24.06
C GLY A 35 -3.57 5.98 -22.66
N LYS A 36 -4.51 6.00 -21.69
CA LYS A 36 -4.24 6.45 -20.31
C LYS A 36 -3.70 5.28 -19.46
N PRO A 37 -2.46 5.36 -18.94
CA PRO A 37 -1.88 4.33 -18.09
C PRO A 37 -2.70 4.09 -16.81
N LEU A 38 -2.71 2.85 -16.32
CA LEU A 38 -3.17 2.56 -14.97
C LEU A 38 -2.20 3.15 -13.92
N ARG A 39 -2.76 3.56 -12.78
CA ARG A 39 -2.01 3.97 -11.59
C ARG A 39 -1.90 2.75 -10.67
N ILE A 40 -0.68 2.30 -10.43
CA ILE A 40 -0.41 1.09 -9.65
C ILE A 40 0.19 1.50 -8.32
N LYS A 41 -0.60 1.42 -7.25
CA LYS A 41 -0.18 1.75 -5.89
C LYS A 41 0.46 0.53 -5.22
N ALA A 42 1.61 0.74 -4.60
CA ALA A 42 2.19 -0.20 -3.63
C ALA A 42 2.71 0.60 -2.42
N GLY A 43 2.16 0.30 -1.24
CA GLY A 43 2.53 0.95 0.02
C GLY A 43 3.65 0.22 0.75
N PHE A 44 4.59 0.99 1.30
CA PHE A 44 5.70 0.52 2.12
C PHE A 44 5.76 1.34 3.39
N ASP A 45 5.74 0.66 4.53
CA ASP A 45 5.89 1.27 5.84
C ASP A 45 7.38 1.49 6.13
N PRO A 46 7.85 2.73 6.33
CA PRO A 46 9.28 3.05 6.48
C PRO A 46 9.85 2.71 7.87
N THR A 47 9.37 1.62 8.49
CA THR A 47 9.77 1.22 9.85
C THR A 47 11.08 0.46 9.93
N ALA A 48 11.49 -0.20 8.84
CA ALA A 48 12.79 -0.89 8.75
C ALA A 48 13.82 -0.01 8.02
N PRO A 49 15.12 -0.16 8.27
CA PRO A 49 16.14 0.59 7.54
C PRO A 49 16.22 0.22 6.05
N ASP A 50 15.83 -1.01 5.70
CA ASP A 50 16.01 -1.60 4.37
C ASP A 50 14.83 -2.49 3.95
N LEU A 51 14.62 -2.62 2.63
CA LEU A 51 13.76 -3.64 2.05
C LEU A 51 14.52 -4.98 1.97
N HIS A 52 14.04 -5.98 2.70
CA HIS A 52 14.58 -7.34 2.59
C HIS A 52 14.24 -7.99 1.23
N LEU A 53 14.97 -9.05 0.85
CA LEU A 53 14.81 -9.77 -0.43
C LEU A 53 13.41 -10.35 -0.67
N GLY A 54 12.61 -10.60 0.37
CA GLY A 54 11.21 -10.98 0.21
C GLY A 54 10.36 -9.97 -0.60
N HIS A 55 10.73 -8.68 -0.62
CA HIS A 55 10.04 -7.66 -1.41
C HIS A 55 10.31 -7.77 -2.92
N THR A 56 11.35 -8.52 -3.33
CA THR A 56 11.70 -8.67 -4.76
C THR A 56 10.54 -9.24 -5.57
N VAL A 57 9.72 -10.15 -5.01
CA VAL A 57 8.55 -10.71 -5.70
C VAL A 57 7.53 -9.61 -6.04
N LEU A 58 7.22 -8.74 -5.07
CA LEU A 58 6.32 -7.60 -5.24
C LEU A 58 6.90 -6.59 -6.23
N LEU A 59 8.17 -6.22 -6.09
CA LEU A 59 8.83 -5.26 -6.97
C LEU A 59 8.89 -5.76 -8.43
N GLN A 60 9.11 -7.06 -8.65
CA GLN A 60 9.05 -7.64 -9.99
C GLN A 60 7.64 -7.59 -10.59
N LYS A 61 6.59 -7.72 -9.75
CA LYS A 61 5.22 -7.53 -10.23
C LYS A 61 4.97 -6.08 -10.66
N LEU A 62 5.45 -5.10 -9.90
CA LEU A 62 5.41 -3.69 -10.29
C LEU A 62 6.18 -3.42 -11.58
N ARG A 63 7.33 -4.09 -11.77
CA ARG A 63 8.10 -4.04 -13.02
C ARG A 63 7.30 -4.54 -14.21
N HIS A 64 6.53 -5.62 -14.07
CA HIS A 64 5.63 -6.08 -15.14
C HIS A 64 4.61 -4.99 -15.51
N PHE A 65 4.00 -4.30 -14.54
CA PHE A 65 3.10 -3.18 -14.84
C PHE A 65 3.81 -2.07 -15.62
N GLN A 66 5.06 -1.71 -15.29
CA GLN A 66 5.85 -0.73 -16.05
C GLN A 66 6.16 -1.18 -17.47
N GLN A 67 6.44 -2.47 -17.68
CA GLN A 67 6.67 -3.06 -19.01
C GLN A 67 5.40 -3.05 -19.86
N LEU A 68 4.23 -3.10 -19.23
CA LEU A 68 2.93 -2.94 -19.88
C LEU A 68 2.56 -1.48 -20.14
N GLY A 69 3.40 -0.52 -19.72
CA GLY A 69 3.19 0.91 -19.93
C GLY A 69 2.38 1.60 -18.83
N HIS A 70 2.18 0.95 -17.69
CA HIS A 70 1.48 1.53 -16.53
C HIS A 70 2.45 2.29 -15.61
N ARG A 71 1.90 3.19 -14.79
CA ARG A 71 2.69 4.06 -13.89
C ARG A 71 2.59 3.55 -12.46
N VAL A 72 3.75 3.35 -11.84
CA VAL A 72 3.83 2.89 -10.45
C VAL A 72 3.88 4.09 -9.52
N TYR A 73 3.08 4.05 -8.47
CA TYR A 73 3.10 4.96 -7.34
C TYR A 73 3.65 4.18 -6.15
N PHE A 74 4.92 4.41 -5.85
CA PHE A 74 5.62 3.83 -4.72
C PHE A 74 5.33 4.68 -3.49
N LEU A 75 4.38 4.22 -2.68
CA LEU A 75 3.84 4.98 -1.57
C LEU A 75 4.62 4.68 -0.29
N ILE A 76 5.24 5.70 0.29
CA ILE A 76 5.82 5.68 1.63
C ILE A 76 4.74 6.05 2.65
N GLY A 77 4.49 5.15 3.60
CA GLY A 77 3.55 5.34 4.70
C GLY A 77 4.14 6.13 5.87
N ASP A 78 4.64 7.33 5.62
CA ASP A 78 5.33 8.15 6.63
C ASP A 78 4.39 8.67 7.72
N PHE A 79 3.16 9.06 7.38
CA PHE A 79 2.15 9.45 8.36
C PHE A 79 1.87 8.32 9.36
N THR A 80 1.73 7.10 8.84
CA THR A 80 1.46 5.90 9.65
C THR A 80 2.66 5.44 10.46
N GLY A 81 3.88 5.59 9.91
CA GLY A 81 5.13 5.26 10.58
C GLY A 81 5.40 6.12 11.82
N LEU A 82 4.95 7.38 11.81
CA LEU A 82 5.04 8.28 12.98
C LEU A 82 4.10 7.86 14.14
N ILE A 83 2.96 7.24 13.82
CA ILE A 83 1.97 6.79 14.81
C ILE A 83 2.34 5.41 15.37
N GLY A 84 2.86 4.51 14.52
CA GLY A 84 3.32 3.16 14.87
C GLY A 84 2.29 2.04 14.62
N ASP A 85 2.31 1.42 13.43
CA ASP A 85 1.37 0.36 13.03
C ASP A 85 1.61 -0.98 13.80
N PRO A 86 0.60 -1.49 14.54
CA PRO A 86 0.68 -2.76 15.25
C PRO A 86 0.31 -3.98 14.40
N THR A 87 -0.04 -3.80 13.11
CA THR A 87 -0.43 -4.90 12.21
C THR A 87 0.53 -6.09 12.34
N GLY A 88 -0.01 -7.21 12.81
CA GLY A 88 0.67 -8.50 12.91
C GLY A 88 1.74 -8.63 14.02
N LYS A 89 1.94 -7.65 14.91
CA LYS A 89 2.92 -7.76 16.03
C LYS A 89 2.25 -7.59 17.40
N SER A 90 2.77 -8.31 18.39
CA SER A 90 2.26 -8.31 19.78
C SER A 90 2.55 -7.04 20.56
N ASP A 91 3.58 -6.29 20.17
CA ASP A 91 4.06 -5.10 20.87
C ASP A 91 4.02 -3.86 19.97
N THR A 92 3.59 -2.74 20.54
CA THR A 92 3.66 -1.40 19.91
C THR A 92 5.10 -1.08 19.50
N ARG A 93 5.31 -0.82 18.20
CA ARG A 93 6.62 -0.49 17.65
C ARG A 93 7.12 0.86 18.21
N PRO A 94 8.44 1.05 18.38
CA PRO A 94 9.00 2.36 18.73
C PRO A 94 8.64 3.38 17.64
N ARG A 95 8.21 4.58 18.06
CA ARG A 95 7.89 5.68 17.15
C ARG A 95 9.17 6.15 16.45
N LEU A 96 9.13 6.22 15.13
CA LEU A 96 10.24 6.80 14.37
C LEU A 96 10.18 8.33 14.39
N THR A 97 11.34 8.98 14.35
CA THR A 97 11.39 10.41 14.06
C THR A 97 11.16 10.65 12.57
N ARG A 98 10.82 11.88 12.21
CA ARG A 98 10.71 12.27 10.79
C ARG A 98 12.03 12.07 10.04
N GLU A 99 13.15 12.36 10.69
CA GLU A 99 14.49 12.15 10.14
C GLU A 99 14.77 10.67 9.86
N ASP A 100 14.37 9.77 10.76
CA ASP A 100 14.51 8.33 10.55
C ASP A 100 13.68 7.85 9.35
N VAL A 101 12.43 8.34 9.23
CA VAL A 101 11.55 8.00 8.12
C VAL A 101 12.10 8.49 6.79
N GLU A 102 12.60 9.72 6.73
CA GLU A 102 13.23 10.29 5.53
C GLU A 102 14.48 9.50 5.13
N LYS A 103 15.33 9.13 6.10
CA LYS A 103 16.52 8.31 5.87
C LYS A 103 16.16 6.91 5.34
N ASN A 104 15.21 6.23 5.96
CA ASN A 104 14.77 4.90 5.52
C ASN A 104 14.15 4.96 4.12
N ALA A 105 13.33 5.98 3.85
CA ALA A 105 12.71 6.17 2.55
C ALA A 105 13.75 6.38 1.44
N GLU A 106 14.86 7.08 1.72
CA GLU A 106 15.92 7.25 0.73
C GLU A 106 16.62 5.93 0.39
N THR A 107 16.93 5.12 1.40
CA THR A 107 17.47 3.76 1.18
C THR A 107 16.51 2.89 0.37
N TYR A 108 15.21 3.00 0.61
CA TYR A 108 14.20 2.26 -0.15
C TYR A 108 14.21 2.67 -1.61
N LYS A 109 14.30 3.97 -1.92
CA LYS A 109 14.38 4.45 -3.31
C LYS A 109 15.60 3.85 -4.02
N GLU A 110 16.78 3.89 -3.38
CA GLU A 110 18.00 3.31 -3.95
C GLU A 110 17.85 1.81 -4.27
N GLN A 111 17.20 1.05 -3.39
CA GLN A 111 16.96 -0.38 -3.58
C GLN A 111 15.92 -0.65 -4.66
N VAL A 112 14.82 0.09 -4.65
CA VAL A 112 13.68 -0.07 -5.57
C VAL A 112 14.09 0.26 -7.00
N PHE A 113 14.89 1.30 -7.21
CA PHE A 113 15.33 1.72 -8.54
C PHE A 113 16.38 0.81 -9.17
N LYS A 114 16.89 -0.19 -8.44
CA LYS A 114 17.63 -1.32 -9.05
C LYS A 114 16.72 -2.23 -9.87
N ILE A 115 15.40 -2.21 -9.62
CA ILE A 115 14.41 -3.07 -10.29
C ILE A 115 13.44 -2.23 -11.12
N LEU A 116 12.91 -1.14 -10.55
CA LEU A 116 11.93 -0.27 -11.18
C LEU A 116 12.61 0.85 -11.97
N ASP A 117 11.97 1.27 -13.06
CA ASP A 117 12.39 2.44 -13.84
C ASP A 117 11.96 3.73 -13.12
N PRO A 118 12.90 4.62 -12.75
CA PRO A 118 12.59 5.88 -12.08
C PRO A 118 11.68 6.79 -12.90
N LEU A 119 11.77 6.77 -14.24
CA LEU A 119 10.94 7.61 -15.11
C LEU A 119 9.47 7.13 -15.16
N LYS A 120 9.21 5.90 -14.72
CA LYS A 120 7.89 5.27 -14.66
C LYS A 120 7.43 5.00 -13.23
N THR A 121 8.11 5.59 -12.25
CA THR A 121 7.81 5.44 -10.82
C THR A 121 7.68 6.80 -10.20
N GLU A 122 6.62 7.02 -9.45
CA GLU A 122 6.42 8.21 -8.64
C GLU A 122 6.51 7.80 -7.18
N VAL A 123 7.46 8.38 -6.44
CA VAL A 123 7.58 8.17 -5.00
C VAL A 123 6.72 9.22 -4.32
N VAL A 124 5.74 8.76 -3.54
CA VAL A 124 4.75 9.61 -2.88
C VAL A 124 4.72 9.29 -1.39
N PHE A 125 4.39 10.29 -0.56
CA PHE A 125 4.35 10.18 0.90
C PHE A 125 2.92 10.45 1.35
N ASN A 126 2.32 9.54 2.14
CA ASN A 126 0.91 9.74 2.54
C ASN A 126 0.69 10.91 3.49
N SER A 127 1.73 11.37 4.19
CA SER A 127 1.64 12.62 4.97
C SER A 127 1.24 13.84 4.13
N ALA A 128 1.50 13.83 2.82
CA ALA A 128 1.17 14.92 1.91
C ALA A 128 -0.34 15.19 1.80
N TRP A 129 -1.19 14.20 2.10
CA TRP A 129 -2.64 14.38 2.15
C TRP A 129 -3.24 13.99 3.50
N LEU A 130 -2.67 13.02 4.22
CA LEU A 130 -3.15 12.65 5.56
C LEU A 130 -2.80 13.71 6.61
N GLY A 131 -1.71 14.47 6.41
CA GLY A 131 -1.33 15.57 7.30
C GLY A 131 -2.28 16.78 7.22
N GLU A 132 -3.03 16.90 6.12
CA GLU A 132 -4.01 17.97 5.90
C GLU A 132 -5.42 17.59 6.38
N LEU A 133 -5.65 16.33 6.76
CA LEU A 133 -6.97 15.88 7.22
C LEU A 133 -7.33 16.53 8.56
N SER A 134 -8.43 17.27 8.57
CA SER A 134 -9.02 17.79 9.80
C SER A 134 -9.64 16.66 10.64
N SER A 135 -9.86 16.94 11.92
CA SER A 135 -10.52 16.00 12.83
C SER A 135 -11.94 15.62 12.37
N SER A 136 -12.67 16.55 11.75
CA SER A 136 -14.01 16.28 11.20
C SER A 136 -13.96 15.34 9.99
N GLU A 137 -12.95 15.48 9.13
CA GLU A 137 -12.73 14.57 8.00
C GLU A 137 -12.30 13.18 8.47
N MET A 138 -11.47 13.09 9.51
CA MET A 138 -11.10 11.81 10.12
C MET A 138 -12.32 11.10 10.72
N ILE A 139 -13.22 11.81 11.42
CA ILE A 139 -14.48 11.25 11.93
C ILE A 139 -15.38 10.78 10.78
N ARG A 140 -15.46 11.56 9.69
CA ARG A 140 -16.23 11.19 8.50
C ARG A 140 -15.65 9.97 7.79
N LEU A 141 -14.33 9.79 7.81
CA LEU A 141 -13.68 8.58 7.32
C LEU A 141 -14.00 7.38 8.22
N ALA A 142 -13.92 7.56 9.54
CA ALA A 142 -14.24 6.51 10.52
C ALA A 142 -15.71 6.04 10.45
N SER A 143 -16.63 6.88 10.02
CA SER A 143 -18.05 6.49 9.87
C SER A 143 -18.33 5.60 8.64
N ARG A 144 -17.34 5.35 7.76
CA ARG A 144 -17.50 4.52 6.56
C ARG A 144 -17.53 3.02 6.84
N LEU A 145 -17.02 2.58 7.99
CA LEU A 145 -16.96 1.17 8.37
C LEU A 145 -17.44 0.98 9.81
N THR A 146 -17.87 -0.24 10.11
CA THR A 146 -18.33 -0.62 11.45
C THR A 146 -17.20 -1.26 12.26
N VAL A 147 -17.31 -1.18 13.58
CA VAL A 147 -16.42 -1.92 14.49
C VAL A 147 -16.50 -3.43 14.20
N ALA A 148 -17.70 -3.96 13.93
CA ALA A 148 -17.87 -5.37 13.58
C ALA A 148 -17.02 -5.77 12.36
N ARG A 149 -17.02 -4.95 11.29
CA ARG A 149 -16.21 -5.19 10.10
C ARG A 149 -14.70 -5.09 10.39
N MET A 150 -14.28 -4.22 11.31
CA MET A 150 -12.88 -4.17 11.73
C MET A 150 -12.46 -5.44 12.47
N LEU A 151 -13.32 -5.96 13.36
CA LEU A 151 -13.06 -7.17 14.13
C LEU A 151 -13.08 -8.47 13.30
N GLU A 152 -13.57 -8.43 12.06
CA GLU A 152 -13.45 -9.57 11.13
C GLU A 152 -12.02 -9.79 10.61
N ARG A 153 -11.14 -8.79 10.75
CA ARG A 153 -9.73 -8.92 10.40
C ARG A 153 -9.05 -9.87 11.39
N GLU A 154 -8.33 -10.86 10.88
CA GLU A 154 -7.83 -12.00 11.68
C GLU A 154 -6.96 -11.59 12.88
N ASP A 155 -6.13 -10.55 12.76
CA ASP A 155 -5.29 -10.04 13.86
C ASP A 155 -6.12 -9.39 14.98
N PHE A 156 -7.12 -8.58 14.64
CA PHE A 156 -8.05 -8.02 15.61
C PHE A 156 -8.96 -9.08 16.21
N LYS A 157 -9.44 -10.02 15.40
CA LYS A 157 -10.25 -11.16 15.86
C LYS A 157 -9.52 -11.96 16.91
N GLN A 158 -8.30 -12.42 16.61
CA GLN A 158 -7.49 -13.20 17.54
C GLN A 158 -7.18 -12.43 18.81
N ARG A 159 -6.81 -11.14 18.72
CA ARG A 159 -6.54 -10.33 19.93
C ARG A 159 -7.77 -10.15 20.79
N PHE A 160 -8.91 -9.85 20.17
CA PHE A 160 -10.18 -9.66 20.87
C PHE A 160 -10.65 -10.96 21.55
N GLU A 161 -10.62 -12.10 20.84
CA GLU A 161 -10.97 -13.41 21.39
C GLU A 161 -10.05 -13.85 22.54
N ASN A 162 -8.77 -13.47 22.49
CA ASN A 162 -7.78 -13.78 23.52
C ASN A 162 -7.67 -12.70 24.62
N ASN A 163 -8.62 -11.76 24.72
CA ASN A 163 -8.60 -10.64 25.67
C ASN A 163 -7.29 -9.82 25.65
N ARG A 164 -6.61 -9.76 24.51
CA ARG A 164 -5.44 -8.91 24.31
C ARG A 164 -5.90 -7.49 23.96
N PRO A 165 -5.36 -6.44 24.59
CA PRO A 165 -5.76 -5.06 24.31
C PRO A 165 -5.64 -4.72 22.83
N ILE A 166 -6.60 -3.93 22.33
CA ILE A 166 -6.59 -3.30 21.01
C ILE A 166 -6.84 -1.81 21.23
N SER A 167 -5.89 -0.97 20.87
CA SER A 167 -6.01 0.48 20.99
C SER A 167 -6.94 1.01 19.89
N ILE A 168 -7.73 2.05 20.20
CA ILE A 168 -8.73 2.58 19.26
C ILE A 168 -8.10 3.12 17.97
N HIS A 169 -6.93 3.76 18.06
CA HIS A 169 -6.23 4.29 16.90
C HIS A 169 -5.84 3.18 15.89
N GLU A 170 -5.78 1.91 16.32
CA GLU A 170 -5.44 0.80 15.45
C GLU A 170 -6.51 0.57 14.37
N PHE A 171 -7.77 0.88 14.68
CA PHE A 171 -8.87 0.82 13.71
C PHE A 171 -8.79 1.93 12.66
N LEU A 172 -7.98 2.96 12.88
CA LEU A 172 -7.78 4.03 11.90
C LEU A 172 -6.81 3.61 10.79
N TYR A 173 -5.88 2.66 11.03
CA TYR A 173 -4.90 2.25 10.01
C TYR A 173 -5.51 1.71 8.71
N PRO A 174 -6.46 0.75 8.74
CA PRO A 174 -7.08 0.27 7.51
C PRO A 174 -7.86 1.38 6.77
N LEU A 175 -8.41 2.35 7.52
CA LEU A 175 -9.16 3.46 6.96
C LEU A 175 -8.27 4.43 6.20
N ILE A 176 -7.15 4.85 6.79
CA ILE A 176 -6.21 5.77 6.13
C ILE A 176 -5.49 5.08 4.97
N GLN A 177 -5.16 3.79 5.07
CA GLN A 177 -4.63 3.02 3.94
C GLN A 177 -5.65 2.92 2.79
N GLY A 178 -6.93 2.82 3.13
CA GLY A 178 -8.04 2.91 2.18
C GLY A 178 -8.13 4.29 1.53
N TYR A 179 -8.03 5.36 2.33
CA TYR A 179 -8.05 6.76 1.88
C TYR A 179 -6.89 7.12 0.95
N ASP A 180 -5.72 6.49 1.13
CA ASP A 180 -4.57 6.62 0.23
C ASP A 180 -4.85 6.11 -1.20
N SER A 181 -6.01 5.49 -1.48
CA SER A 181 -6.37 4.88 -2.79
C SER A 181 -7.33 5.76 -3.58
#